data_AF-A0A950MPT0-F1
#
_entry.id   AF-A0A950MPT0-F1
#
_cell.length_a   1.000
_cell.length_b   1.000
_cell.length_c   1.000
_cell.angle_alpha   90.00
_cell.angle_beta   90.00
_cell.angle_gamma   90.00
#
_symmetry.space_group_name_H-M   'P 1'
#
loop_
_entity.id
_entity.type
_entity.pdbx_description
1 polymer ?
#
loop_
_entity_poly.entity_id
_entity_poly.type
_entity_poly.pdbx_seq_one_letter_code
_entity_poly.pdbx_strand_id
1 'polypeptide(L)'
;MTTVEFLRRLPKVQLHCHMEVTLRASTFLDLAKRHGVALTYDPRAPKDAQPSYEAVEANPETLYRFADFQQFLMTFAAVSRSLAAPEDYGRLAREYVEDALAQNVAYAEVFISPSVWEFFHPEIDVHACVREMREAFDAKSEQIDVKLIADLTRNFGVESGIRTAQIAVQLQDLGVIGIGLGGDEARFPPELFADVYAY
;
A
#
# COMPACT_ATOMS: atom_id res chain seq x y z
N MET A 1 -10.53 -6.36 -32.44
CA MET A 1 -10.27 -5.96 -31.04
C MET A 1 -10.83 -7.05 -30.15
N THR A 2 -9.99 -7.66 -29.31
CA THR A 2 -10.42 -8.67 -28.34
C THR A 2 -11.16 -8.02 -27.17
N THR A 3 -11.91 -8.81 -26.38
CA THR A 3 -12.52 -8.31 -25.13
C THR A 3 -11.48 -7.73 -24.18
N VAL A 4 -10.28 -8.33 -24.10
CA VAL A 4 -9.19 -7.84 -23.24
C VAL A 4 -8.68 -6.47 -23.72
N GLU A 5 -8.48 -6.31 -25.03
CA GLU A 5 -8.08 -5.02 -25.62
C GLU A 5 -9.15 -3.94 -25.40
N PHE A 6 -10.42 -4.30 -25.54
CA PHE A 6 -11.53 -3.40 -25.23
C PHE A 6 -11.47 -2.94 -23.77
N LEU A 7 -11.42 -3.88 -22.83
CA LEU A 7 -11.40 -3.58 -21.40
C LEU A 7 -10.20 -2.72 -21.01
N ARG A 8 -9.00 -2.99 -21.54
CA ARG A 8 -7.80 -2.17 -21.28
C ARG A 8 -7.97 -0.73 -21.74
N ARG A 9 -8.64 -0.49 -22.88
CA ARG A 9 -8.83 0.85 -23.45
C ARG A 9 -9.96 1.67 -22.82
N LEU A 10 -10.82 1.08 -22.00
CA LEU A 10 -11.87 1.83 -21.31
C LEU A 10 -11.25 2.85 -20.35
N PRO A 11 -11.70 4.11 -20.27
CA PRO A 11 -11.30 4.99 -19.17
C PRO A 11 -11.85 4.43 -17.86
N LYS A 12 -11.00 4.38 -16.83
CA LYS A 12 -11.35 3.77 -15.54
C LYS A 12 -11.15 4.73 -14.38
N VAL A 13 -11.92 4.47 -13.34
CA VAL A 13 -11.82 5.10 -12.03
C VAL A 13 -11.55 3.99 -11.02
N GLN A 14 -10.53 4.15 -10.18
CA GLN A 14 -10.17 3.19 -9.13
C GLN A 14 -10.41 3.80 -7.76
N LEU A 15 -11.40 3.33 -7.01
CA LEU A 15 -11.82 3.92 -5.73
C LEU A 15 -11.50 3.05 -4.52
N HIS A 16 -10.80 1.94 -4.73
CA HIS A 16 -10.40 1.03 -3.67
C HIS A 16 -9.13 0.30 -4.07
N CYS A 17 -7.99 0.80 -3.60
CA CYS A 17 -6.69 0.18 -3.80
C CYS A 17 -5.78 0.61 -2.66
N HIS A 18 -5.17 -0.35 -1.96
CA HIS A 18 -4.22 -0.06 -0.88
C HIS A 18 -2.83 0.02 -1.47
N MET A 19 -2.13 1.13 -1.23
CA MET A 19 -0.84 1.40 -1.86
C MET A 19 0.20 0.33 -1.49
N GLU A 20 0.22 -0.14 -0.25
CA GLU A 20 1.19 -1.14 0.21
C GLU A 20 1.11 -2.44 -0.62
N VAL A 21 -0.06 -2.77 -1.19
CA VAL A 21 -0.24 -3.98 -2.01
C VAL A 21 -0.11 -3.75 -3.51
N THR A 22 0.28 -2.55 -3.95
CA THR A 22 0.63 -2.26 -5.35
C THR A 22 2.14 -2.37 -5.62
N LEU A 23 2.95 -2.67 -4.60
CA LEU A 23 4.39 -2.81 -4.73
C LEU A 23 4.72 -3.95 -5.69
N ARG A 24 5.45 -3.66 -6.78
CA ARG A 24 5.88 -4.71 -7.72
C ARG A 24 6.76 -5.73 -7.01
N ALA A 25 6.66 -7.01 -7.37
CA ALA A 25 7.40 -8.06 -6.69
C ALA A 25 8.93 -7.89 -6.78
N SER A 26 9.42 -7.39 -7.92
CA SER A 26 10.84 -7.02 -8.10
C SER A 26 11.28 -5.90 -7.17
N THR A 27 10.43 -4.89 -6.97
CA THR A 27 10.68 -3.76 -6.06
C THR A 27 10.62 -4.20 -4.61
N PHE A 28 9.65 -5.05 -4.24
CA PHE A 28 9.62 -5.66 -2.92
C PHE A 28 10.93 -6.40 -2.62
N LEU A 29 11.43 -7.21 -3.56
CA LEU A 29 12.69 -7.94 -3.41
C LEU A 29 13.89 -7.01 -3.22
N ASP A 30 13.96 -5.94 -4.02
CA ASP A 30 15.04 -4.95 -3.96
C ASP A 30 15.05 -4.19 -2.61
N LEU A 31 13.89 -3.69 -2.18
CA LEU A 31 13.73 -3.00 -0.90
C LEU A 31 14.00 -3.94 0.28
N ALA A 32 13.48 -5.17 0.23
CA ALA A 32 13.72 -6.15 1.28
C ALA A 32 15.22 -6.40 1.48
N LYS A 33 16.00 -6.53 0.40
CA LYS A 33 17.46 -6.65 0.48
C LYS A 33 18.10 -5.39 1.07
N ARG A 34 17.72 -4.22 0.55
CA ARG A 34 18.26 -2.92 0.97
C ARG A 34 18.09 -2.69 2.47
N HIS A 35 16.93 -3.08 3.01
CA HIS A 35 16.56 -2.86 4.40
C HIS A 35 16.78 -4.09 5.30
N GLY A 36 17.37 -5.18 4.77
CA GLY A 36 17.67 -6.38 5.55
C GLY A 36 16.45 -7.14 6.06
N VAL A 37 15.31 -7.03 5.36
CA VAL A 37 14.06 -7.70 5.73
C VAL A 37 14.16 -9.18 5.38
N ALA A 38 13.70 -10.05 6.27
CA ALA A 38 13.57 -11.47 5.97
C ALA A 38 12.43 -11.71 4.97
N LEU A 39 12.68 -12.40 3.85
CA LEU A 39 11.58 -12.95 3.04
C LEU A 39 10.94 -14.08 3.84
N THR A 40 9.63 -14.03 4.05
CA THR A 40 8.95 -14.95 4.98
C THR A 40 8.33 -16.17 4.31
N TYR A 41 8.25 -16.24 2.98
CA TYR A 41 7.50 -17.30 2.30
C TYR A 41 7.94 -17.56 0.84
N ASP A 42 8.28 -18.82 0.51
CA ASP A 42 8.35 -19.34 -0.87
C ASP A 42 7.26 -20.40 -1.04
N PRO A 43 6.30 -20.23 -1.97
CA PRO A 43 5.26 -21.23 -2.22
C PRO A 43 5.78 -22.60 -2.70
N ARG A 44 7.06 -22.70 -3.07
CA ARG A 44 7.72 -23.94 -3.49
C ARG A 44 8.53 -24.59 -2.38
N ALA A 45 8.70 -23.93 -1.24
CA ALA A 45 9.50 -24.43 -0.12
C ALA A 45 8.60 -25.02 0.99
N PRO A 46 9.13 -25.91 1.86
CA PRO A 46 8.44 -26.37 3.06
C PRO A 46 7.88 -25.21 3.91
N LYS A 47 6.80 -25.44 4.67
CA LYS A 47 6.12 -24.42 5.49
C LYS A 47 7.03 -23.68 6.50
N ASP A 48 8.17 -24.28 6.81
CA ASP A 48 9.20 -23.84 7.74
C ASP A 48 10.48 -23.33 7.04
N ALA A 49 10.53 -23.39 5.71
CA ALA A 49 11.68 -22.94 4.93
C ALA A 49 11.56 -21.45 4.59
N GLN A 50 12.61 -20.72 4.93
CA GLN A 50 12.75 -19.32 4.54
C GLN A 50 13.32 -19.25 3.11
N PRO A 51 12.66 -18.60 2.13
CA PRO A 51 13.28 -18.34 0.83
C PRO A 51 14.61 -17.62 0.98
N SER A 52 15.62 -18.08 0.23
CA SER A 52 16.74 -17.20 -0.08
C SER A 52 16.30 -16.18 -1.13
N TYR A 53 16.90 -15.00 -1.08
CA TYR A 53 16.73 -13.99 -2.11
C TYR A 53 17.00 -14.53 -3.52
N GLU A 54 18.07 -15.32 -3.68
CA GLU A 54 18.49 -15.94 -4.94
C GLU A 54 17.41 -16.87 -5.54
N ALA A 55 16.68 -17.62 -4.69
CA ALA A 55 15.64 -18.54 -5.16
C ALA A 55 14.42 -17.80 -5.75
N VAL A 56 14.19 -16.57 -5.30
CA VAL A 56 13.01 -15.77 -5.65
C VAL A 56 13.31 -14.80 -6.80
N GLU A 57 14.57 -14.37 -6.98
CA GLU A 57 15.00 -13.51 -8.10
C GLU A 57 14.62 -14.04 -9.48
N ALA A 58 14.68 -15.36 -9.67
CA ALA A 58 14.36 -15.99 -10.95
C ALA A 58 12.87 -15.84 -11.34
N ASN A 59 11.97 -15.65 -10.37
CA ASN A 59 10.55 -15.42 -10.61
C ASN A 59 9.90 -14.68 -9.43
N PRO A 60 10.07 -13.35 -9.31
CA PRO A 60 9.62 -12.59 -8.14
C PRO A 60 8.10 -12.69 -7.90
N GLU A 61 7.31 -12.92 -8.94
CA GLU A 61 5.86 -13.09 -8.85
C GLU A 61 5.42 -14.25 -7.95
N THR A 62 6.32 -15.19 -7.59
CA THR A 62 6.01 -16.21 -6.59
C THR A 62 5.81 -15.63 -5.19
N LEU A 63 6.31 -14.42 -4.90
CA LEU A 63 6.11 -13.73 -3.62
C LEU A 63 4.63 -13.40 -3.34
N TYR A 64 3.82 -13.26 -4.39
CA TYR A 64 2.40 -12.90 -4.30
C TYR A 64 1.47 -14.06 -4.60
N ARG A 65 1.94 -15.30 -4.41
CA ARG A 65 1.08 -16.49 -4.39
C ARG A 65 0.83 -16.89 -2.96
N PHE A 66 -0.44 -16.96 -2.56
CA PHE A 66 -0.83 -17.30 -1.19
C PHE A 66 -1.71 -18.55 -1.20
N ALA A 67 -1.40 -19.52 -0.34
CA ALA A 67 -2.26 -20.70 -0.16
C ALA A 67 -3.46 -20.39 0.75
N ASP A 68 -3.31 -19.42 1.65
CA ASP A 68 -4.35 -19.01 2.59
C ASP A 68 -4.17 -17.55 3.01
N PHE A 69 -5.12 -17.04 3.80
CA PHE A 69 -5.13 -15.66 4.28
C PHE A 69 -3.96 -15.35 5.24
N GLN A 70 -3.51 -16.33 6.03
CA GLN A 70 -2.38 -16.11 6.95
C GLN A 70 -1.09 -15.84 6.17
N GLN A 71 -0.86 -16.55 5.07
CA GLN A 71 0.27 -16.30 4.20
C GLN A 71 0.22 -14.93 3.55
N PHE A 72 -0.96 -14.49 3.10
CA PHE A 72 -1.13 -13.11 2.64
C PHE A 72 -0.72 -12.09 3.71
N LEU A 73 -1.15 -12.27 4.96
CA LEU A 73 -0.79 -11.37 6.07
C LEU A 73 0.71 -11.37 6.36
N MET A 74 1.38 -12.54 6.28
CA MET A 74 2.83 -12.62 6.46
C MET A 74 3.58 -11.87 5.36
N THR A 75 3.16 -12.02 4.10
CA THR A 75 3.75 -11.28 2.98
C THR A 75 3.46 -9.78 3.10
N PHE A 76 2.23 -9.38 3.46
CA PHE A 76 1.88 -7.99 3.72
C PHE A 76 2.80 -7.38 4.79
N ALA A 77 2.99 -8.07 5.92
CA ALA A 77 3.89 -7.63 6.97
C ALA A 77 5.36 -7.54 6.51
N ALA A 78 5.82 -8.40 5.59
CA ALA A 78 7.15 -8.30 5.02
C ALA A 78 7.26 -7.10 4.06
N VAL A 79 6.24 -6.86 3.23
CA VAL A 79 6.16 -5.67 2.36
C VAL A 79 6.19 -4.38 3.18
N SER A 80 5.36 -4.27 4.23
CA SER A 80 5.35 -3.10 5.10
C SER A 80 6.69 -2.87 5.81
N ARG A 81 7.40 -3.94 6.20
CA ARG A 81 8.76 -3.82 6.74
C ARG A 81 9.78 -3.33 5.72
N SER A 82 9.58 -3.63 4.43
CA SER A 82 10.50 -3.21 3.36
C SER A 82 10.32 -1.75 2.94
N LEU A 83 9.15 -1.16 3.19
CA LEU A 83 8.89 0.27 2.95
C LEU A 83 9.34 1.08 4.17
N ALA A 84 10.63 1.39 4.25
CA ALA A 84 11.28 1.84 5.49
C ALA A 84 11.75 3.32 5.44
N ALA A 85 11.74 3.96 4.28
CA ALA A 85 12.14 5.35 4.11
C ALA A 85 11.19 6.10 3.16
N PRO A 86 11.08 7.45 3.26
CA PRO A 86 10.21 8.25 2.39
C PRO A 86 10.39 7.97 0.89
N GLU A 87 11.62 7.78 0.42
CA GLU A 87 11.92 7.56 -1.00
C GLU A 87 11.36 6.23 -1.52
N ASP A 88 11.13 5.25 -0.63
CA ASP A 88 10.51 3.97 -0.97
C ASP A 88 9.04 4.17 -1.33
N TYR A 89 8.34 5.07 -0.61
CA TYR A 89 6.96 5.46 -0.90
C TYR A 89 6.85 6.29 -2.17
N GLY A 90 7.82 7.17 -2.43
CA GLY A 90 7.94 7.87 -3.72
C GLY A 90 8.10 6.90 -4.89
N ARG A 91 8.92 5.85 -4.73
CA ARG A 91 9.04 4.78 -5.73
C ARG A 91 7.74 4.00 -5.90
N LEU A 92 7.11 3.60 -4.81
CA LEU A 92 5.81 2.92 -4.82
C LEU A 92 4.76 3.71 -5.61
N ALA A 93 4.66 5.02 -5.36
CA ALA A 93 3.73 5.90 -6.07
C ALA A 93 4.03 6.02 -7.57
N ARG A 94 5.31 6.14 -7.96
CA ARG A 94 5.70 6.15 -9.39
C ARG A 94 5.29 4.86 -10.09
N GLU A 95 5.60 3.71 -9.49
CA GLU A 95 5.28 2.40 -10.07
C GLU A 95 3.76 2.19 -10.16
N TYR A 96 3.01 2.60 -9.14
CA TYR A 96 1.55 2.60 -9.18
C TYR A 96 1.00 3.39 -10.36
N VAL A 97 1.48 4.63 -10.59
CA VAL A 97 1.01 5.47 -11.68
C VAL A 97 1.30 4.85 -13.05
N GLU A 98 2.50 4.28 -13.23
CA GLU A 98 2.85 3.56 -14.46
C GLU A 98 1.87 2.41 -14.74
N ASP A 99 1.57 1.61 -13.72
CA ASP A 99 0.69 0.45 -13.84
C ASP A 99 -0.79 0.86 -14.04
N ALA A 100 -1.23 1.93 -13.37
CA ALA A 100 -2.57 2.48 -13.52
C ALA A 100 -2.79 3.07 -14.92
N LEU A 101 -1.82 3.83 -15.44
CA LEU A 101 -1.88 4.39 -16.80
C LEU A 101 -1.85 3.29 -17.86
N ALA A 102 -1.06 2.23 -17.67
CA ALA A 102 -1.06 1.06 -18.56
C ALA A 102 -2.44 0.36 -18.62
N GLN A 103 -3.28 0.56 -17.60
CA GLN A 103 -4.67 0.09 -17.54
C GLN A 103 -5.70 1.18 -17.87
N ASN A 104 -5.28 2.35 -18.34
CA ASN A 104 -6.14 3.48 -18.70
C ASN A 104 -7.03 3.97 -17.53
N VAL A 105 -6.47 3.96 -16.32
CA VAL A 105 -7.04 4.63 -15.15
C VAL A 105 -6.80 6.13 -15.30
N ALA A 106 -7.86 6.91 -15.25
CA ALA A 106 -7.81 8.38 -15.37
C ALA A 106 -7.97 9.08 -14.01
N TYR A 107 -8.56 8.39 -13.03
CA TYR A 107 -8.73 8.90 -11.67
C TYR A 107 -8.62 7.77 -10.66
N ALA A 108 -7.96 8.04 -9.53
CA ALA A 108 -7.85 7.09 -8.44
C ALA A 108 -7.96 7.73 -7.06
N GLU A 109 -8.64 7.04 -6.16
CA GLU A 109 -8.64 7.25 -4.72
C GLU A 109 -8.01 6.01 -4.08
N VAL A 110 -6.76 6.16 -3.62
CA VAL A 110 -5.96 5.05 -3.08
C VAL A 110 -5.75 5.23 -1.59
N PHE A 111 -5.71 4.10 -0.90
CA PHE A 111 -5.58 4.01 0.55
C PHE A 111 -4.11 3.94 0.94
N ILE A 112 -3.74 4.71 1.95
CA ILE A 112 -2.47 4.62 2.66
C ILE A 112 -2.74 4.26 4.11
N SER A 113 -1.86 3.51 4.76
CA SER A 113 -2.06 3.05 6.14
C SER A 113 -1.00 3.64 7.09
N PRO A 114 -1.05 4.93 7.45
CA PRO A 114 -0.06 5.56 8.33
C PRO A 114 0.22 4.77 9.61
N SER A 115 -0.82 4.23 10.26
CA SER A 115 -0.67 3.43 11.47
C SER A 115 0.10 2.13 11.26
N VAL A 116 0.04 1.54 10.06
CA VAL A 116 0.86 0.36 9.70
C VAL A 116 2.31 0.78 9.52
N TRP A 117 2.55 1.94 8.88
CA TRP A 117 3.91 2.45 8.66
C TRP A 117 4.59 2.73 9.99
N GLU A 118 3.93 3.46 10.89
CA GLU A 118 4.41 3.74 12.25
C GLU A 118 4.60 2.46 13.09
N PHE A 119 3.73 1.45 12.91
CA PHE A 119 3.86 0.19 13.63
C PHE A 119 5.15 -0.56 13.26
N PHE A 120 5.51 -0.61 11.97
CA PHE A 120 6.73 -1.28 11.53
C PHE A 120 7.97 -0.39 11.65
N HIS A 121 7.81 0.92 11.54
CA HIS A 121 8.87 1.93 11.55
C HIS A 121 8.46 3.11 12.44
N PRO A 122 8.65 3.04 13.77
CA PRO A 122 8.17 4.07 14.70
C PRO A 122 8.70 5.49 14.45
N GLU A 123 9.84 5.61 13.79
CA GLU A 123 10.50 6.88 13.46
C GLU A 123 10.17 7.37 12.03
N ILE A 124 9.24 6.72 11.33
CA ILE A 124 8.89 7.10 9.95
C ILE A 124 8.22 8.48 9.93
N ASP A 125 8.71 9.37 9.08
CA ASP A 125 8.04 10.64 8.82
C ASP A 125 6.95 10.43 7.76
N VAL A 126 5.72 10.20 8.22
CA VAL A 126 4.53 10.02 7.36
C VAL A 126 4.35 11.21 6.40
N HIS A 127 4.64 12.43 6.85
CA HIS A 127 4.51 13.61 6.01
C HIS A 127 5.55 13.60 4.88
N ALA A 128 6.79 13.20 5.17
CA ALA A 128 7.83 13.04 4.14
C ALA A 128 7.45 11.92 3.14
N CYS A 129 6.95 10.78 3.63
CA CYS A 129 6.47 9.69 2.76
C CYS A 129 5.36 10.17 1.81
N VAL A 130 4.34 10.86 2.32
CA VAL A 130 3.24 11.36 1.50
C VAL A 130 3.68 12.48 0.55
N ARG A 131 4.68 13.28 0.92
CA ARG A 131 5.28 14.28 0.02
C ARG A 131 5.97 13.61 -1.17
N GLU A 132 6.79 12.60 -0.94
CA GLU A 132 7.44 11.80 -1.99
C GLU A 132 6.41 11.15 -2.92
N MET A 133 5.30 10.63 -2.36
CA MET A 133 4.19 10.11 -3.16
C MET A 133 3.51 11.19 -4.00
N ARG A 134 3.24 12.36 -3.41
CA ARG A 134 2.61 13.49 -4.10
C ARG A 134 3.44 13.96 -5.28
N GLU A 135 4.76 14.12 -5.11
CA GLU A 135 5.66 14.49 -6.21
C GLU A 135 5.59 13.49 -7.38
N ALA A 136 5.53 12.18 -7.07
CA ALA A 136 5.37 11.14 -8.08
C ALA A 136 4.03 11.22 -8.83
N PHE A 137 2.93 11.50 -8.13
CA PHE A 137 1.61 11.67 -8.74
C PHE A 137 1.54 12.93 -9.61
N ASP A 138 2.04 14.05 -9.10
CA ASP A 138 1.95 15.34 -9.78
C ASP A 138 2.77 15.35 -11.08
N ALA A 139 3.86 14.58 -11.16
CA ALA A 139 4.64 14.36 -12.37
C ALA A 139 3.84 13.75 -13.55
N LYS A 140 2.64 13.21 -13.27
CA LYS A 140 1.73 12.61 -14.27
C LYS A 140 0.31 13.16 -14.19
N SER A 141 0.11 14.30 -13.51
CA SER A 141 -1.20 14.92 -13.28
C SER A 141 -2.01 15.25 -14.55
N GLU A 142 -1.36 15.42 -15.70
CA GLU A 142 -2.03 15.61 -17.00
C GLU A 142 -2.68 14.33 -17.54
N GLN A 143 -2.32 13.16 -17.01
CA GLN A 143 -2.74 11.85 -17.50
C GLN A 143 -3.62 11.09 -16.50
N ILE A 144 -3.35 11.26 -15.20
CA ILE A 144 -4.11 10.64 -14.10
C ILE A 144 -4.16 11.58 -12.90
N ASP A 145 -5.33 11.70 -12.27
CA ASP A 145 -5.48 12.37 -10.98
C ASP A 145 -5.58 11.33 -9.85
N VAL A 146 -4.66 11.39 -8.89
CA VAL A 146 -4.57 10.46 -7.76
C VAL A 146 -4.75 11.21 -6.44
N LYS A 147 -5.77 10.79 -5.69
CA LYS A 147 -6.08 11.25 -4.33
C LYS A 147 -5.80 10.15 -3.32
N LEU A 148 -5.50 10.56 -2.10
CA LEU A 148 -5.17 9.66 -0.99
C LEU A 148 -6.30 9.60 0.03
N ILE A 149 -6.53 8.41 0.57
CA ILE A 149 -7.41 8.15 1.71
C ILE A 149 -6.56 7.56 2.84
N ALA A 150 -6.60 8.16 4.02
CA ALA A 150 -5.88 7.62 5.17
C ALA A 150 -6.71 6.50 5.83
N ASP A 151 -6.20 5.27 5.80
CA ASP A 151 -6.85 4.10 6.39
C ASP A 151 -6.71 4.10 7.91
N LEU A 152 -7.85 4.17 8.59
CA LEU A 152 -7.96 3.89 10.02
C LEU A 152 -7.82 2.38 10.21
N THR A 153 -6.60 1.87 10.37
CA THR A 153 -6.39 0.43 10.55
C THR A 153 -6.90 -0.03 11.91
N ARG A 154 -8.11 -0.61 11.94
CA ARG A 154 -8.88 -0.86 13.16
C ARG A 154 -8.20 -1.79 14.17
N ASN A 155 -7.25 -2.61 13.71
CA ASN A 155 -6.41 -3.49 14.53
C ASN A 155 -5.62 -2.75 15.61
N PHE A 156 -5.31 -1.46 15.40
CA PHE A 156 -4.53 -0.63 16.32
C PHE A 156 -5.41 0.19 17.27
N GLY A 157 -6.73 0.00 17.23
CA GLY A 157 -7.67 0.63 18.13
C GLY A 157 -8.01 2.09 17.80
N VAL A 158 -9.02 2.60 18.51
CA VAL A 158 -9.63 3.92 18.27
C VAL A 158 -8.63 5.06 18.45
N GLU A 159 -7.74 4.99 19.44
CA GLU A 159 -6.71 6.01 19.65
C GLU A 159 -5.77 6.16 18.45
N SER A 160 -5.41 5.05 17.81
CA SER A 160 -4.65 5.08 16.56
C SER A 160 -5.48 5.70 15.44
N GLY A 161 -6.77 5.37 15.36
CA GLY A 161 -7.69 5.98 14.39
C GLY A 161 -7.75 7.51 14.52
N ILE A 162 -7.84 8.03 15.75
CA ILE A 162 -7.84 9.49 16.00
C ILE A 162 -6.55 10.13 15.47
N ARG A 163 -5.38 9.53 15.75
CA ARG A 163 -4.09 10.03 15.24
C ARG A 163 -4.06 10.01 13.71
N THR A 164 -4.51 8.94 13.08
CA THR A 164 -4.57 8.84 11.62
C THR A 164 -5.51 9.88 11.01
N ALA A 165 -6.67 10.17 11.63
CA ALA A 165 -7.55 11.25 11.18
C ALA A 165 -6.90 12.64 11.29
N GLN A 166 -6.15 12.90 12.36
CA GLN A 166 -5.37 14.14 12.52
C GLN A 166 -4.28 14.27 11.45
N ILE A 167 -3.56 13.18 11.17
CA ILE A 167 -2.58 13.11 10.08
C ILE A 167 -3.27 13.41 8.73
N ALA A 168 -4.45 12.84 8.48
CA ALA A 168 -5.20 13.08 7.25
C ALA A 168 -5.52 14.56 7.04
N VAL A 169 -5.94 15.27 8.09
CA VAL A 169 -6.17 16.72 8.04
C VAL A 169 -4.89 17.50 7.76
N GLN A 170 -3.78 17.13 8.39
CA GLN A 170 -2.48 17.80 8.18
C GLN A 170 -1.95 17.63 6.75
N LEU A 171 -2.34 16.54 6.07
CA LEU A 171 -1.87 16.19 4.74
C LEU A 171 -2.86 16.53 3.62
N GLN A 172 -3.89 17.33 3.90
CA GLN A 172 -4.87 17.77 2.90
C GLN A 172 -4.23 18.48 1.70
N ASP A 173 -3.24 19.35 1.96
CA ASP A 173 -2.50 20.05 0.91
C ASP A 173 -1.64 19.12 0.05
N LEU A 174 -1.38 17.89 0.52
CA LEU A 174 -0.73 16.81 -0.24
C LEU A 174 -1.74 15.84 -0.86
N GLY A 175 -3.01 16.25 -0.97
CA GLY A 175 -4.06 15.53 -1.67
C GLY A 175 -4.61 14.31 -0.94
N VAL A 176 -4.50 14.29 0.40
CA VAL A 176 -5.32 13.42 1.25
C VAL A 176 -6.72 14.02 1.35
N ILE A 177 -7.73 13.29 0.87
CA ILE A 177 -9.10 13.80 0.71
C ILE A 177 -10.09 13.21 1.72
N GLY A 178 -9.68 12.22 2.51
CA GLY A 178 -10.58 11.57 3.45
C GLY A 178 -9.92 10.46 4.24
N ILE A 179 -10.75 9.77 5.01
CA ILE A 179 -10.39 8.64 5.87
C ILE A 179 -11.20 7.40 5.51
N GLY A 180 -10.56 6.23 5.60
CA GLY A 180 -11.14 4.91 5.37
C GLY A 180 -11.09 4.06 6.63
N LEU A 181 -11.76 2.91 6.67
CA LEU A 181 -11.69 1.98 7.81
C LEU A 181 -11.42 0.56 7.32
N GLY A 182 -10.16 0.13 7.40
CA GLY A 182 -9.70 -1.21 7.03
C GLY A 182 -9.36 -2.07 8.24
N GLY A 183 -8.85 -3.28 8.00
CA GLY A 183 -8.41 -4.23 9.04
C GLY A 183 -9.43 -5.32 9.40
N ASP A 184 -9.29 -5.92 10.59
CA ASP A 184 -10.05 -7.09 11.05
C ASP A 184 -11.48 -6.71 11.47
N GLU A 185 -12.43 -6.80 10.53
CA GLU A 185 -13.82 -6.40 10.73
C GLU A 185 -14.56 -7.22 11.80
N ALA A 186 -14.20 -8.50 11.95
CA ALA A 186 -14.89 -9.40 12.88
C ALA A 186 -14.59 -9.06 14.34
N ARG A 187 -13.40 -8.53 14.61
CA ARG A 187 -12.95 -8.18 15.98
C ARG A 187 -13.19 -6.73 16.35
N PHE A 188 -13.22 -5.83 15.36
CA PHE A 188 -13.31 -4.40 15.58
C PHE A 188 -14.48 -3.82 14.76
N PRO A 189 -15.69 -3.77 15.34
CA PRO A 189 -16.86 -3.28 14.64
C PRO A 189 -16.78 -1.76 14.41
N PRO A 190 -17.39 -1.23 13.33
CA PRO A 190 -17.22 0.16 12.89
C PRO A 190 -17.73 1.20 13.89
N GLU A 191 -18.70 0.84 14.74
CA GLU A 191 -19.29 1.73 15.74
C GLU A 191 -18.26 2.27 16.74
N LEU A 192 -17.15 1.54 16.96
CA LEU A 192 -16.05 2.00 17.80
C LEU A 192 -15.37 3.26 17.26
N PHE A 193 -15.47 3.52 15.96
CA PHE A 193 -14.81 4.63 15.27
C PHE A 193 -15.76 5.77 14.91
N ALA A 194 -17.02 5.72 15.35
CA ALA A 194 -18.02 6.74 15.03
C ALA A 194 -17.56 8.16 15.38
N ASP A 195 -16.96 8.34 16.56
CA ASP A 195 -16.44 9.64 17.00
C ASP A 195 -15.23 10.10 16.18
N VAL A 196 -14.43 9.16 15.63
CA VAL A 196 -13.31 9.49 14.73
C VAL A 196 -13.82 10.04 13.40
N TYR A 197 -14.91 9.47 12.88
CA TYR A 197 -15.57 9.95 11.67
C TYR A 197 -16.33 11.27 11.86
N ALA A 198 -16.54 11.71 13.10
CA ALA A 198 -17.18 12.97 13.44
C ALA A 198 -16.19 14.13 13.68
N TYR A 199 -14.88 13.88 13.55
CA TYR A 199 -13.80 14.87 13.66
C TYR A 199 -13.79 15.85 12.49
#